data_AF-A0AAQ3S3L3-F1
#
_entry.id   AF-A0AAQ3S3L3-F1
#
_cell.length_a   1.000
_cell.length_b   1.000
_cell.length_c   1.000
_cell.angle_alpha   90.00
_cell.angle_beta   90.00
_cell.angle_gamma   90.00
#
_symmetry.space_group_name_H-M   'P 1'
#
loop_
_entity.id
_entity.type
_entity.pdbx_description
1 polymer ?
#
loop_
_entity_poly.entity_id
_entity_poly.type
_entity_poly.pdbx_seq_one_letter_code
_entity_poly.pdbx_strand_id
1 'polypeptide(L)'
;MASALDTFCGQSYGAKQYHVLGIHMQRAMFILMTVSIPLAVIWANTRSILIFFGQDPEIAAAAGSYATFMLPTVFAYGLLQCLNRFLQAQNIVYPMMCSSGITTLLHLLICWIMVFKSGLGSKGAAVANAISYWLNVTMLTLYIKFSPSCAKTWKGFSKEALHNIPTFLRLAIPSAVMVW
;
A
#
# COMPACT_ATOMS: atom_id res chain seq x y z
N MET A 1 -3.52 9.83 -2.56
CA MET A 1 -4.25 9.84 -1.27
C MET A 1 -3.31 9.63 -0.08
N ALA A 2 -2.41 8.63 -0.11
CA ALA A 2 -1.41 8.43 0.97
C ALA A 2 -0.50 9.66 1.19
N SER A 3 -0.25 10.45 0.14
CA SER A 3 0.49 11.73 0.19
C SER A 3 -0.06 12.75 1.18
N ALA A 4 -1.35 12.68 1.56
CA ALA A 4 -1.89 13.52 2.62
C ALA A 4 -1.18 13.31 3.97
N LEU A 5 -0.61 12.11 4.20
CA LEU A 5 0.18 11.84 5.38
C LEU A 5 1.47 12.67 5.43
N ASP A 6 2.05 13.07 4.30
CA ASP A 6 3.22 13.95 4.30
C ASP A 6 2.87 15.29 4.99
N THR A 7 1.69 15.84 4.70
CA THR A 7 1.20 17.07 5.35
C THR A 7 0.78 16.83 6.79
N PHE A 8 -0.12 15.86 7.05
CA PHE A 8 -0.66 15.64 8.40
C PHE A 8 0.40 15.17 9.40
N CYS A 9 1.23 14.20 9.02
CA CYS A 9 2.30 13.72 9.88
C CYS A 9 3.43 14.75 9.99
N GLY A 10 3.78 15.44 8.90
CA GLY A 10 4.80 16.49 8.92
C GLY A 10 4.45 17.66 9.85
N GLN A 11 3.22 18.18 9.76
CA GLN A 11 2.72 19.24 10.64
C GLN A 11 2.67 18.78 12.10
N SER A 12 2.12 17.59 12.37
CA SER A 12 1.99 17.06 13.73
C SER A 12 3.35 16.75 14.36
N TYR A 13 4.31 16.26 13.58
CA TYR A 13 5.67 15.98 14.05
C TYR A 13 6.42 17.28 14.38
N GLY A 14 6.33 18.30 13.51
CA GLY A 14 6.88 19.63 13.76
C GLY A 14 6.27 20.30 15.00
N ALA A 15 4.97 20.12 15.21
CA ALA A 15 4.24 20.59 16.40
C ALA A 15 4.48 19.73 17.66
N LYS A 16 5.34 18.72 17.61
CA LYS A 16 5.64 17.77 18.70
C LYS A 16 4.43 16.96 19.19
N GLN A 17 3.37 16.86 18.39
CA GLN A 17 2.16 16.08 18.68
C GLN A 17 2.34 14.62 18.25
N TYR A 18 3.34 13.94 18.83
CA TYR A 18 3.79 12.62 18.38
C TYR A 18 2.71 11.54 18.38
N HIS A 19 1.82 11.52 19.36
CA HIS A 19 0.76 10.51 19.46
C HIS A 19 -0.23 10.54 18.28
N VAL A 20 -0.45 11.72 17.69
CA VAL A 20 -1.42 11.91 16.60
C VAL A 20 -0.93 11.29 15.30
N LEU A 21 0.39 11.10 15.12
CA LEU A 21 0.95 10.47 13.91
C LEU A 21 0.43 9.05 13.72
N GLY A 22 0.39 8.24 14.78
CA GLY A 22 -0.15 6.90 14.74
C GLY A 22 -1.65 6.88 14.38
N ILE A 23 -2.40 7.87 14.86
CA ILE A 23 -3.83 8.05 14.55
C ILE A 23 -4.03 8.42 13.08
N HIS A 24 -3.24 9.35 12.55
CA HIS A 24 -3.27 9.73 11.14
C HIS A 24 -2.93 8.56 10.23
N MET A 25 -1.89 7.79 10.56
CA MET A 25 -1.54 6.57 9.82
C MET A 25 -2.69 5.56 9.81
N GLN A 26 -3.30 5.26 10.96
CA GLN A 26 -4.43 4.33 11.04
C GLN A 26 -5.64 4.82 10.24
N ARG A 27 -5.94 6.12 10.30
CA ARG A 27 -7.02 6.74 9.52
C ARG A 27 -6.77 6.58 8.02
N ALA A 28 -5.55 6.87 7.57
CA ALA A 28 -5.16 6.72 6.18
C ALA A 28 -5.23 5.26 5.72
N MET A 29 -4.79 4.30 6.55
CA MET A 29 -4.93 2.87 6.27
C MET A 29 -6.38 2.48 6.08
N PHE A 30 -7.28 2.91 6.98
CA PHE A 30 -8.71 2.63 6.87
C PHE A 30 -9.32 3.18 5.57
N ILE A 31 -9.02 4.44 5.25
CA ILE A 31 -9.51 5.10 4.03
C ILE A 31 -8.98 4.40 2.79
N LEU A 32 -7.67 4.11 2.73
CA LEU A 32 -7.07 3.45 1.57
C LEU A 32 -7.59 2.03 1.40
N MET A 33 -7.75 1.26 2.48
CA MET A 33 -8.37 -0.07 2.40
C MET A 33 -9.80 0.01 1.86
N THR A 34 -10.56 1.04 2.27
CA THR A 34 -11.92 1.26 1.76
C THR A 34 -11.93 1.63 0.28
N VAL A 35 -11.02 2.49 -0.18
CA VAL A 35 -10.88 2.90 -1.59
C VAL A 35 -10.30 1.77 -2.46
N SER A 36 -9.49 0.89 -1.89
CA SER A 36 -8.97 -0.30 -2.57
C SER A 36 -10.09 -1.28 -2.94
N ILE A 37 -11.23 -1.30 -2.23
CA ILE A 37 -12.37 -2.18 -2.55
C ILE A 37 -12.98 -1.87 -3.92
N PRO A 38 -13.48 -0.65 -4.22
CA PRO A 38 -14.02 -0.35 -5.54
C PRO A 38 -12.94 -0.48 -6.63
N LEU A 39 -11.68 -0.15 -6.33
CA LEU A 39 -10.58 -0.35 -7.28
C LEU A 39 -10.37 -1.84 -7.61
N ALA A 40 -10.44 -2.71 -6.60
CA ALA A 40 -10.36 -4.16 -6.77
C ALA A 40 -11.54 -4.70 -7.60
N VAL A 41 -12.75 -4.17 -7.39
CA VAL A 41 -13.93 -4.53 -8.21
C VAL A 41 -13.71 -4.11 -9.67
N ILE A 42 -13.18 -2.92 -9.93
CA ILE A 42 -12.85 -2.48 -11.29
C ILE A 42 -11.81 -3.43 -11.91
N TRP A 43 -10.74 -3.76 -11.17
CA TRP A 43 -9.68 -4.65 -11.65
C TRP A 43 -10.17 -6.08 -11.91
N ALA A 44 -11.09 -6.59 -11.10
CA ALA A 44 -11.72 -7.89 -11.33
C ALA A 44 -12.53 -7.92 -12.65
N ASN A 45 -13.04 -6.76 -13.09
CA ASN A 45 -13.79 -6.61 -14.33
C ASN A 45 -12.93 -6.18 -15.53
N THR A 46 -11.60 -6.15 -15.39
CA THR A 46 -10.66 -5.69 -16.45
C THR A 46 -10.91 -6.35 -17.80
N ARG A 47 -11.17 -7.67 -17.82
CA ARG A 47 -11.48 -8.39 -19.07
C ARG A 47 -12.68 -7.78 -19.81
N SER A 48 -13.81 -7.66 -19.11
CA SER A 48 -15.06 -7.14 -19.68
C SER A 48 -14.92 -5.69 -20.10
N ILE A 49 -14.20 -4.89 -19.31
CA ILE A 49 -13.91 -3.48 -19.63
C ILE A 49 -13.09 -3.39 -20.91
N LEU A 50 -12.02 -4.18 -21.06
CA LEU A 50 -11.18 -4.16 -22.26
C LEU A 50 -11.95 -4.61 -23.51
N ILE A 51 -12.76 -5.67 -23.40
CA ILE A 51 -13.62 -6.12 -24.51
C ILE A 51 -14.61 -5.04 -24.91
N PHE A 52 -15.21 -4.34 -23.93
CA PHE A 52 -16.13 -3.23 -24.19
C PHE A 52 -15.47 -2.10 -25.00
N PHE A 53 -14.19 -1.82 -24.76
CA PHE A 53 -13.40 -0.87 -25.55
C PHE A 53 -12.86 -1.42 -26.87
N GLY A 54 -13.29 -2.61 -27.30
CA GLY A 54 -12.92 -3.21 -28.58
C GLY A 54 -11.54 -3.87 -28.60
N GLN A 55 -10.97 -4.21 -27.44
CA GLN A 55 -9.73 -4.97 -27.40
C GLN A 55 -9.94 -6.42 -27.82
N ASP A 56 -8.87 -7.02 -28.34
CA ASP A 56 -8.83 -8.44 -28.69
C ASP A 56 -9.25 -9.32 -27.49
N PRO A 57 -10.17 -10.29 -27.66
CA PRO A 57 -10.66 -11.12 -26.57
C PRO A 57 -9.58 -11.96 -25.86
N GLU A 58 -8.54 -12.41 -26.56
CA GLU A 58 -7.46 -13.19 -25.96
C GLU A 58 -6.55 -12.30 -25.12
N ILE A 59 -6.20 -11.12 -25.62
CA ILE A 59 -5.44 -10.11 -24.87
C ILE A 59 -6.23 -9.68 -23.62
N ALA A 60 -7.53 -9.38 -23.77
CA ALA A 60 -8.38 -9.00 -22.66
C ALA A 60 -8.52 -10.12 -21.61
N ALA A 61 -8.56 -11.38 -22.03
CA ALA A 61 -8.59 -12.52 -21.12
C ALA A 61 -7.27 -12.67 -20.34
N ALA A 62 -6.12 -12.53 -21.00
CA ALA A 62 -4.82 -12.56 -20.35
C ALA A 62 -4.66 -11.41 -19.34
N ALA A 63 -4.99 -10.18 -19.74
CA ALA A 63 -4.94 -9.00 -18.89
C ALA A 63 -5.90 -9.10 -17.68
N GLY A 64 -7.14 -9.55 -17.91
CA GLY A 64 -8.10 -9.74 -16.82
C GLY A 64 -7.68 -10.83 -15.83
N SER A 65 -7.08 -11.92 -16.31
CA SER A 65 -6.51 -12.93 -15.42
C SER A 65 -5.38 -12.34 -14.60
N TYR A 66 -4.41 -11.65 -15.22
CA TYR A 66 -3.32 -10.99 -14.50
C TYR A 66 -3.82 -9.99 -13.45
N ALA A 67 -4.78 -9.13 -13.81
CA ALA A 67 -5.37 -8.14 -12.90
C ALA A 67 -6.05 -8.78 -11.69
N THR A 68 -6.72 -9.93 -11.88
CA THR A 68 -7.35 -10.68 -10.79
C THR A 68 -6.31 -11.21 -9.79
N PHE A 69 -5.17 -11.71 -10.28
CA PHE A 69 -4.08 -12.16 -9.40
C PHE A 69 -3.36 -11.00 -8.70
N MET A 70 -3.45 -9.77 -9.24
CA MET A 70 -2.90 -8.57 -8.62
C MET A 70 -3.79 -7.96 -7.54
N LEU A 71 -5.04 -8.40 -7.36
CA LEU A 71 -5.96 -7.81 -6.37
C LEU A 71 -5.37 -7.70 -4.96
N PRO A 72 -4.67 -8.73 -4.41
CA PRO A 72 -4.06 -8.62 -3.08
C PRO A 72 -2.99 -7.53 -3.00
N THR A 73 -2.27 -7.28 -4.10
CA THR A 73 -1.22 -6.26 -4.21
C THR A 73 -1.79 -4.86 -3.99
N VAL A 74 -3.01 -4.58 -4.45
CA VAL A 74 -3.65 -3.26 -4.32
C VAL A 74 -3.79 -2.87 -2.84
N PHE A 75 -4.20 -3.81 -1.99
CA PHE A 75 -4.33 -3.59 -0.55
C PHE A 75 -2.96 -3.44 0.13
N ALA A 76 -2.03 -4.34 -0.17
CA ALA A 76 -0.68 -4.30 0.38
C ALA A 76 0.03 -2.97 0.04
N TYR A 77 -0.13 -2.50 -1.20
CA TYR A 77 0.42 -1.23 -1.64
C TYR A 77 -0.13 -0.05 -0.84
N GLY A 78 -1.46 0.01 -0.63
CA GLY A 78 -2.09 1.06 0.17
C GLY A 78 -1.54 1.10 1.62
N LEU A 79 -1.41 -0.06 2.26
CA LEU A 79 -0.82 -0.17 3.59
C LEU A 79 0.66 0.23 3.61
N LEU A 80 1.44 -0.23 2.64
CA LEU A 80 2.86 0.07 2.53
C LEU A 80 3.11 1.58 2.40
N GLN A 81 2.30 2.27 1.59
CA GLN A 81 2.40 3.72 1.46
C GLN A 81 2.13 4.42 2.80
N CYS A 82 1.14 3.98 3.58
CA CYS A 82 0.91 4.54 4.92
C CYS A 82 2.10 4.35 5.86
N LEU A 83 2.66 3.14 5.90
CA LEU A 83 3.80 2.80 6.75
C LEU A 83 5.04 3.62 6.39
N ASN A 84 5.35 3.73 5.09
CA ASN A 84 6.47 4.52 4.60
C ASN A 84 6.32 6.00 4.96
N ARG A 85 5.13 6.58 4.74
CA ARG A 85 4.89 8.00 5.03
C ARG A 85 4.95 8.30 6.52
N PHE A 86 4.46 7.38 7.37
CA PHE A 86 4.59 7.48 8.82
C PHE A 86 6.05 7.51 9.26
N LEU A 87 6.89 6.60 8.75
CA LEU A 87 8.32 6.57 9.08
C LEU A 87 9.08 7.75 8.49
N GLN A 88 8.78 8.13 7.23
CA GLN A 88 9.42 9.24 6.54
C GLN A 88 9.15 10.59 7.23
N ALA A 89 7.93 10.82 7.71
CA ALA A 89 7.59 12.04 8.45
C ALA A 89 8.39 12.22 9.75
N GLN A 90 8.95 11.13 10.28
CA GLN A 90 9.82 11.10 11.46
C GLN A 90 11.31 11.08 11.10
N ASN A 91 11.66 11.15 9.81
CA ASN A 91 13.01 10.98 9.29
C ASN A 91 13.63 9.58 9.59
N ILE A 92 12.79 8.55 9.74
CA ILE A 92 13.22 7.16 9.99
C ILE A 92 13.36 6.41 8.66
N VAL A 93 14.44 6.67 7.92
CA VAL A 93 14.60 6.17 6.54
C VAL A 93 15.31 4.83 6.42
N TYR A 94 16.19 4.49 7.37
CA TYR A 94 17.01 3.28 7.30
C TYR A 94 16.19 1.98 7.25
N PRO A 95 15.14 1.77 8.08
CA PRO A 95 14.31 0.56 8.00
C PRO A 95 13.56 0.45 6.68
N MET A 96 13.11 1.58 6.10
CA MET A 96 12.45 1.61 4.78
C MET A 96 13.42 1.19 3.68
N MET A 97 14.67 1.66 3.73
CA MET A 97 15.72 1.27 2.80
C MET A 97 16.04 -0.22 2.93
N CYS A 98 16.26 -0.72 4.15
CA CYS A 98 16.56 -2.13 4.40
C CYS A 98 15.41 -3.05 3.95
N SER A 99 14.16 -2.72 4.28
CA SER A 99 13.01 -3.54 3.87
C SER A 99 12.86 -3.60 2.35
N SER A 100 13.04 -2.46 1.68
CA SER A 100 12.97 -2.37 0.21
C SER A 100 14.10 -3.14 -0.46
N GLY A 101 15.32 -3.05 0.07
CA GLY A 101 16.48 -3.78 -0.43
C GLY A 101 16.32 -5.30 -0.29
N ILE A 102 15.99 -5.77 0.91
CA ILE A 102 15.75 -7.20 1.19
C ILE A 102 14.61 -7.72 0.32
N THR A 103 13.48 -7.00 0.25
CA THR A 103 12.33 -7.41 -0.55
C THR A 103 12.67 -7.47 -2.03
N THR A 104 13.44 -6.52 -2.57
CA THR A 104 13.86 -6.52 -3.98
C THR A 104 14.73 -7.73 -4.30
N LEU A 105 15.69 -8.05 -3.44
CA LEU A 105 16.55 -9.24 -3.62
C LEU A 105 15.74 -10.53 -3.59
N LEU A 106 14.82 -10.66 -2.62
CA LEU A 106 13.93 -11.81 -2.53
C LEU A 106 12.93 -11.86 -3.69
N HIS A 107 12.48 -10.72 -4.20
CA HIS A 107 11.54 -10.64 -5.32
C HIS A 107 12.10 -11.30 -6.58
N LEU A 108 13.40 -11.20 -6.84
CA LEU A 108 14.05 -11.91 -7.96
C LEU A 108 13.84 -13.43 -7.85
N LEU A 109 14.09 -13.99 -6.67
CA LEU A 109 13.91 -15.42 -6.40
C LEU A 109 12.44 -15.81 -6.45
N ILE A 110 11.56 -15.02 -5.84
CA ILE A 110 10.11 -15.27 -5.82
C ILE A 110 9.56 -15.24 -7.25
N CYS A 111 9.93 -14.24 -8.06
CA CYS A 111 9.55 -14.16 -9.47
C CYS A 111 10.04 -15.38 -10.25
N TRP A 112 11.30 -15.78 -10.06
CA TRP A 112 11.83 -16.96 -10.75
C TRP A 112 11.04 -18.23 -10.43
N ILE A 113 10.75 -18.48 -9.15
CA ILE A 113 9.95 -19.63 -8.71
C ILE A 113 8.52 -19.53 -9.26
N MET A 114 7.86 -18.39 -9.08
CA MET A 114 6.45 -18.22 -9.44
C MET A 114 6.24 -18.23 -10.95
N VAL A 115 7.15 -17.69 -11.75
CA VAL A 115 6.99 -17.66 -13.22
C VAL A 115 7.39 -18.98 -13.85
N PHE A 116 8.55 -19.54 -13.48
CA PHE A 116 9.14 -20.68 -14.20
C PHE A 116 8.89 -22.04 -13.55
N LYS A 117 8.73 -22.11 -12.22
CA LYS A 117 8.60 -23.39 -11.51
C LYS A 117 7.17 -23.76 -11.14
N SER A 118 6.30 -22.76 -10.90
CA SER A 118 4.93 -23.02 -10.43
C SER A 118 3.92 -23.36 -11.55
N GLY A 119 4.28 -23.17 -12.82
CA GLY A 119 3.37 -23.31 -13.96
C GLY A 119 2.40 -22.14 -14.13
N LEU A 120 2.48 -21.09 -13.32
CA LEU A 120 1.57 -19.92 -13.38
C LEU A 120 1.90 -18.91 -14.50
N GLY A 121 3.10 -18.98 -15.11
CA GLY A 121 3.53 -18.07 -16.17
C GLY A 121 3.40 -16.60 -15.76
N SER A 122 2.70 -15.78 -16.54
CA SER A 122 2.48 -14.36 -16.25
C SER A 122 1.70 -14.12 -14.96
N LYS A 123 0.75 -15.00 -14.60
CA LYS A 123 0.02 -14.93 -13.31
C LYS A 123 0.98 -15.10 -12.14
N GLY A 124 2.06 -15.86 -12.33
CA GLY A 124 3.12 -16.03 -11.35
C GLY A 124 3.81 -14.71 -11.01
N ALA A 125 4.02 -13.83 -11.98
CA ALA A 125 4.58 -12.50 -11.72
C ALA A 125 3.62 -11.61 -10.89
N ALA A 126 2.30 -11.71 -11.12
CA ALA A 126 1.31 -11.02 -10.30
C ALA A 126 1.33 -11.51 -8.83
N VAL A 127 1.38 -12.83 -8.63
CA VAL A 127 1.50 -13.44 -7.30
C VAL A 127 2.82 -13.05 -6.62
N ALA A 128 3.93 -13.08 -7.34
CA ALA A 128 5.22 -12.66 -6.82
C ALA A 128 5.22 -11.21 -6.32
N ASN A 129 4.57 -10.31 -7.06
CA ASN A 129 4.33 -8.95 -6.61
C ASN A 129 3.55 -8.91 -5.29
N ALA A 130 2.41 -9.60 -5.23
CA ALA A 130 1.59 -9.64 -4.01
C ALA A 130 2.41 -10.08 -2.79
N ILE A 131 3.17 -11.18 -2.92
CA ILE A 131 4.02 -11.71 -1.85
C ILE A 131 5.06 -10.66 -1.42
N SER A 132 5.76 -10.04 -2.37
CA SER A 132 6.80 -9.05 -2.07
C SER A 132 6.24 -7.80 -1.38
N TYR A 133 5.09 -7.29 -1.80
CA TYR A 133 4.47 -6.15 -1.13
C TYR A 133 4.03 -6.51 0.31
N TRP A 134 3.43 -7.67 0.52
CA TRP A 134 3.05 -8.14 1.86
C TRP A 134 4.26 -8.41 2.76
N LEU A 135 5.38 -8.87 2.19
CA LEU A 135 6.64 -8.99 2.93
C LEU A 135 7.11 -7.63 3.44
N ASN A 136 7.13 -6.61 2.58
CA ASN A 136 7.48 -5.24 2.95
C ASN A 136 6.55 -4.68 4.05
N VAL A 137 5.23 -4.85 3.88
CA VAL A 137 4.22 -4.45 4.88
C VAL A 137 4.51 -5.13 6.22
N THR A 138 4.81 -6.43 6.21
CA THR A 138 5.10 -7.21 7.41
C THR A 138 6.37 -6.70 8.10
N MET A 139 7.47 -6.54 7.37
CA MET A 139 8.74 -6.05 7.91
C MET A 139 8.59 -4.68 8.57
N LEU A 140 7.94 -3.72 7.90
CA LEU A 140 7.73 -2.38 8.44
C LEU A 140 6.74 -2.35 9.61
N THR A 141 5.68 -3.17 9.56
CA THR A 141 4.74 -3.29 10.68
C THR A 141 5.43 -3.84 11.93
N LEU A 142 6.26 -4.87 11.78
CA LEU A 142 7.07 -5.42 12.88
C LEU A 142 8.03 -4.36 13.42
N TYR A 143 8.71 -3.61 12.53
CA TYR A 143 9.59 -2.53 12.95
C TYR A 143 8.84 -1.46 13.76
N ILE A 144 7.70 -0.96 13.27
CA ILE A 144 6.92 0.08 13.97
C ILE A 144 6.41 -0.43 15.32
N LYS A 145 6.02 -1.71 15.41
CA LYS A 145 5.48 -2.30 16.65
C LYS A 145 6.55 -2.49 17.73
N PHE A 146 7.77 -2.88 17.35
CA PHE A 146 8.80 -3.30 18.29
C PHE A 146 9.97 -2.31 18.46
N SER A 147 10.15 -1.36 17.53
CA SER A 147 11.26 -0.40 17.59
C SER A 147 11.02 0.68 18.67
N PRO A 148 12.02 0.95 19.53
CA PRO A 148 11.97 2.07 20.47
C PRO A 148 11.77 3.43 19.78
N SER A 149 12.25 3.58 18.54
CA SER A 149 12.13 4.82 17.77
C SER A 149 10.68 5.20 17.49
N CYS A 150 9.77 4.22 17.41
CA CYS A 150 8.35 4.44 17.16
C CYS A 150 7.52 4.45 18.46
N ALA A 151 8.11 4.23 19.63
CA ALA A 151 7.37 4.05 20.89
C ALA A 151 6.59 5.32 21.34
N LYS A 152 7.00 6.51 20.87
CA LYS A 152 6.30 7.78 21.16
C LYS A 152 5.21 8.09 20.13
N THR A 153 5.33 7.59 18.90
CA THR A 153 4.46 7.90 17.76
C THR A 153 3.43 6.81 17.48
N TRP A 154 3.73 5.57 17.87
CA TRP A 154 2.83 4.42 17.82
C TRP A 154 2.46 3.97 19.25
N LYS A 155 1.19 4.16 19.62
CA LYS A 155 0.62 3.75 20.92
C LYS A 155 -0.38 2.59 20.81
N GLY A 156 -0.43 1.94 19.65
CA GLY A 156 -1.41 0.90 19.34
C GLY A 156 -2.65 1.44 18.63
N PHE A 157 -3.62 0.55 18.44
CA PHE A 157 -4.86 0.88 17.72
C PHE A 157 -5.77 1.78 18.54
N SER A 158 -6.40 2.75 17.88
CA SER A 158 -7.33 3.69 18.52
C SER A 158 -8.56 3.94 17.65
N LYS A 159 -9.72 4.06 18.30
CA LYS A 159 -10.99 4.40 17.63
C LYS A 159 -10.99 5.81 17.06
N GLU A 160 -10.12 6.70 17.54
CA GLU A 160 -9.96 8.07 17.00
C GLU A 160 -9.55 8.09 15.53
N ALA A 161 -8.96 7.01 15.03
CA ALA A 161 -8.65 6.85 13.62
C ALA A 161 -9.91 6.96 12.74
N LEU A 162 -11.08 6.55 13.25
CA LEU A 162 -12.36 6.58 12.53
C LEU A 162 -13.07 7.95 12.61
N HIS A 163 -12.59 8.87 13.45
CA HIS A 163 -13.15 10.21 13.56
C HIS A 163 -12.56 11.14 12.49
N ASN A 164 -13.28 12.21 12.13
CA ASN A 164 -12.80 13.26 11.23
C ASN A 164 -12.33 12.77 9.84
N ILE A 165 -12.91 11.67 9.33
CA ILE A 165 -12.65 11.15 7.98
C ILE A 165 -12.91 12.20 6.89
N PRO A 166 -14.02 12.98 6.89
CA PRO A 166 -14.28 13.97 5.85
C PRO A 166 -13.19 15.04 5.74
N THR A 167 -12.66 15.51 6.87
CA THR A 167 -11.56 16.48 6.90
C THR A 167 -10.28 15.89 6.31
N PHE A 168 -9.99 14.62 6.60
CA PHE A 168 -8.86 13.93 5.98
C PHE A 168 -9.04 13.78 4.47
N LEU A 169 -10.24 13.40 4.01
CA LEU A 169 -10.56 13.24 2.59
C LEU A 169 -10.45 14.57 1.81
N ARG A 170 -10.83 15.69 2.42
CA ARG A 170 -10.72 17.03 1.82
C ARG A 170 -9.28 17.37 1.40
N LEU A 171 -8.29 16.87 2.12
CA LEU A 171 -6.87 17.01 1.76
C LEU A 171 -6.39 15.83 0.90
N ALA A 172 -6.83 14.61 1.19
CA ALA A 172 -6.36 13.42 0.50
C ALA A 172 -6.79 13.33 -0.98
N ILE A 173 -7.96 13.86 -1.35
CA ILE A 173 -8.45 13.86 -2.73
C ILE A 173 -7.61 14.80 -3.61
N PRO A 174 -7.44 16.10 -3.30
CA PRO A 174 -6.55 16.97 -4.08
C PRO A 174 -5.12 16.43 -4.16
N SER A 175 -4.56 15.94 -3.05
CA SER A 175 -3.21 15.35 -3.05
C SER A 175 -3.11 14.05 -3.85
N ALA A 176 -4.22 13.36 -4.13
CA ALA A 176 -4.23 12.23 -5.05
C ALA A 176 -4.21 12.69 -6.51
N VAL A 177 -4.99 13.73 -6.84
CA VAL A 177 -5.08 14.30 -8.19
C VAL A 177 -3.76 14.96 -8.60
N MET A 178 -3.08 15.65 -7.68
CA MET A 178 -1.80 16.32 -7.99
C MET A 178 -0.63 15.37 -8.29
N VAL A 179 -0.72 14.11 -7.88
CA VAL A 179 0.36 13.10 -8.03
C VAL A 179 0.12 12.21 -9.25
N TRP A 180 -1.05 12.33 -9.90
CA TRP A 180 -1.42 11.63 -11.12
C TRP A 180 -1.19 12.52 -12.35
#